data_AF-A0A060CII8-F1
#
_entry.id   AF-A0A060CII8-F1
#
_cell.length_a   1.000
_cell.length_b   1.000
_cell.length_c   1.000
_cell.angle_alpha   90.00
_cell.angle_beta   90.00
_cell.angle_gamma   90.00
#
_symmetry.space_group_name_H-M   'P 1'
#
loop_
_entity.id
_entity.type
_entity.pdbx_description
1 polymer ?
#
loop_
_entity_poly.entity_id
_entity_poly.type
_entity_poly.pdbx_seq_one_letter_code
_entity_poly.pdbx_strand_id
1 'polypeptide(L)'
;RVVKHIQYISLVNLIMDREVVKELIQDELNAVNLKSELTQILNEPKRTQMLEDFKRLREKLGGPGASERTAELIVEDLENNRKH
;
A
#
# COMPACT_ATOMS: atom_id res chain seq x y z
N ARG A 1 -2.04 -22.72 -7.39
CA ARG A 1 -3.05 -22.16 -6.44
C ARG A 1 -3.35 -20.75 -6.92
N VAL A 2 -4.56 -20.46 -7.38
CA VAL A 2 -4.95 -19.09 -7.77
C VAL A 2 -5.69 -18.47 -6.59
N VAL A 3 -5.21 -17.33 -6.09
CA VAL A 3 -5.83 -16.59 -4.98
C VAL A 3 -7.12 -15.98 -5.52
N LYS A 4 -8.28 -16.47 -5.06
CA LYS A 4 -9.57 -16.25 -5.72
C LYS A 4 -10.31 -14.95 -5.32
N HIS A 5 -9.73 -14.12 -4.45
CA HIS A 5 -10.44 -12.99 -3.83
C HIS A 5 -9.55 -11.76 -3.54
N ILE A 6 -8.63 -11.40 -4.44
CA ILE A 6 -7.87 -10.15 -4.28
C ILE A 6 -8.55 -9.05 -5.11
N GLN A 7 -9.09 -8.02 -4.45
CA GLN A 7 -9.78 -6.90 -5.12
C GLN A 7 -8.81 -5.93 -5.83
N TYR A 8 -7.55 -5.87 -5.37
CA TYR A 8 -6.53 -4.94 -5.87
C TYR A 8 -5.16 -5.63 -5.96
N ILE A 9 -4.29 -5.21 -6.90
CA ILE A 9 -2.92 -5.72 -6.99
C ILE A 9 -1.94 -4.82 -6.24
N SER A 10 -2.13 -3.50 -6.32
CA SER A 10 -1.24 -2.53 -5.70
C SER A 10 -1.32 -2.61 -4.18
N LEU A 11 -0.16 -2.64 -3.51
CA LEU A 11 -0.10 -2.56 -2.04
C LEU A 11 -0.80 -1.30 -1.52
N VAL A 12 -0.69 -0.19 -2.24
CA VAL A 12 -1.37 1.07 -1.89
C VAL A 12 -2.88 0.86 -1.84
N ASN A 13 -3.45 0.26 -2.88
CA ASN A 13 -4.90 0.04 -2.97
C ASN A 13 -5.36 -1.05 -1.99
N LEU A 14 -4.56 -2.10 -1.79
CA LEU A 14 -4.82 -3.17 -0.81
C LEU A 14 -4.89 -2.64 0.63
N ILE A 15 -3.93 -1.81 1.04
CA ILE A 15 -3.90 -1.25 2.41
C ILE A 15 -5.03 -0.22 2.60
N MET A 16 -5.36 0.50 1.53
CA MET A 16 -6.39 1.55 1.57
C MET A 16 -7.81 1.00 1.39
N ASP A 17 -7.95 -0.24 0.94
CA ASP A 17 -9.20 -0.92 0.60
C ASP A 17 -10.07 -0.12 -0.38
N ARG A 18 -9.42 0.58 -1.32
CA ARG A 18 -10.04 1.31 -2.42
C ARG A 18 -9.00 1.63 -3.51
N GLU A 19 -9.46 1.96 -4.72
CA GLU A 19 -8.60 2.44 -5.80
C GLU A 19 -8.10 3.86 -5.50
N VAL A 20 -6.89 3.98 -4.94
CA VAL A 20 -6.15 5.24 -4.74
C VAL A 20 -5.30 5.56 -5.96
N VAL A 21 -4.66 4.55 -6.52
CA VAL A 21 -3.86 4.65 -7.75
C VAL A 21 -4.48 3.78 -8.82
N LYS A 22 -4.52 4.28 -10.07
CA LYS A 22 -5.04 3.51 -11.19
C LYS A 22 -4.13 2.32 -11.48
N GLU A 23 -4.69 1.12 -11.50
CA GLU A 23 -3.99 -0.11 -11.90
C GLU A 23 -4.29 -0.39 -13.37
N LEU A 24 -3.33 -0.11 -14.27
CA LEU A 24 -3.47 -0.43 -15.69
C LEU A 24 -2.99 -1.88 -15.92
N ILE A 25 -3.93 -2.83 -15.99
CA ILE A 25 -3.65 -4.27 -16.07
C ILE A 25 -3.87 -4.81 -17.49
N GLN A 26 -2.94 -5.64 -17.98
CA GLN A 26 -3.02 -6.27 -19.30
C GLN A 26 -3.24 -5.23 -20.41
N ASP A 27 -4.35 -5.32 -21.14
CA ASP A 27 -4.64 -4.45 -22.28
C ASP A 27 -4.88 -2.98 -21.88
N GLU A 28 -5.16 -2.71 -20.60
CA GLU A 28 -5.26 -1.35 -20.10
C GLU A 28 -3.90 -0.64 -20.05
N LEU A 29 -2.79 -1.38 -19.98
CA LEU A 29 -1.42 -0.83 -20.02
C LEU A 29 -1.01 -0.51 -21.46
N ASN A 30 -1.64 0.52 -22.02
CA ASN A 30 -1.34 1.04 -23.34
C ASN A 30 -0.93 2.52 -23.27
N ALA A 31 -0.30 3.02 -24.32
CA ALA A 31 0.26 4.37 -24.36
C ALA A 31 -0.79 5.48 -24.14
N VAL A 32 -2.02 5.27 -24.59
CA VAL A 32 -3.12 6.23 -24.44
C VAL A 32 -3.51 6.36 -22.98
N ASN A 33 -3.80 5.23 -22.33
CA ASN A 33 -4.19 5.20 -20.91
C ASN A 33 -3.04 5.66 -20.01
N LEU A 34 -1.81 5.21 -20.28
CA LEU A 34 -0.64 5.60 -19.50
C LEU A 34 -0.41 7.12 -19.55
N LYS A 35 -0.50 7.73 -20.74
CA LYS A 35 -0.36 9.18 -20.91
C LYS A 35 -1.49 9.93 -20.22
N SER A 36 -2.73 9.44 -20.33
CA SER A 36 -3.89 10.04 -19.66
C SER A 36 -3.73 10.04 -18.15
N GLU A 37 -3.42 8.88 -17.55
CA GLU A 37 -3.26 8.75 -16.10
C GLU A 37 -2.07 9.53 -15.56
N LEU A 38 -0.93 9.51 -16.26
CA LEU A 38 0.22 10.33 -15.91
C LEU A 38 -0.14 11.83 -15.93
N THR A 39 -0.83 12.28 -16.98
CA THR A 39 -1.27 13.67 -17.11
C THR A 39 -2.17 14.07 -15.94
N GLN A 40 -3.09 13.21 -15.54
CA GLN A 40 -3.96 13.50 -14.40
C GLN A 40 -3.17 13.57 -13.08
N ILE A 41 -2.21 12.67 -12.84
CA ILE A 41 -1.40 12.67 -11.60
C ILE A 41 -0.47 13.89 -11.51
N LEU A 42 -0.02 14.43 -12.65
CA LEU A 42 0.83 15.62 -12.68
C LEU A 42 0.04 16.92 -12.48
N ASN A 43 -1.28 16.91 -12.63
CA ASN A 43 -2.14 18.09 -12.60
C ASN A 43 -3.18 18.05 -11.48
N GLU A 44 -3.71 19.21 -11.13
CA GLU A 44 -4.80 19.33 -10.17
C GLU A 44 -6.17 18.97 -10.80
N PRO A 45 -7.14 18.48 -10.01
CA PRO A 45 -7.10 18.26 -8.56
C PRO A 45 -6.57 16.87 -8.14
N LYS A 46 -6.32 15.97 -9.10
CA LYS A 46 -5.99 14.56 -8.81
C LYS A 46 -4.65 14.44 -8.09
N ARG A 47 -3.67 15.28 -8.43
CA ARG A 47 -2.38 15.34 -7.72
C ARG A 47 -2.56 15.59 -6.23
N THR A 48 -3.30 16.64 -5.84
CA THR A 48 -3.53 16.94 -4.42
C THR A 48 -4.22 15.78 -3.71
N GLN A 49 -5.28 15.22 -4.31
CA GLN A 49 -5.99 14.08 -3.71
C GLN A 49 -5.07 12.87 -3.51
N MET A 50 -4.20 12.57 -4.48
CA MET A 50 -3.26 11.45 -4.39
C MET A 50 -2.23 11.67 -3.26
N LEU A 51 -1.73 12.90 -3.08
CA LEU A 51 -0.81 13.24 -2.00
C LEU A 51 -1.46 13.12 -0.61
N GLU A 52 -2.72 13.55 -0.48
CA GLU A 52 -3.50 13.36 0.75
C GLU A 52 -3.72 11.88 1.06
N ASP A 53 -4.02 11.08 0.05
CA ASP A 53 -4.20 9.65 0.21
C ASP A 53 -2.90 8.96 0.62
N PHE A 54 -1.75 9.36 0.06
CA PHE A 54 -0.44 8.89 0.50
C PHE A 54 -0.10 9.32 1.93
N LYS A 55 -0.57 10.49 2.38
CA LYS A 55 -0.44 10.91 3.78
C LYS A 55 -1.24 9.99 4.70
N ARG A 56 -2.51 9.71 4.37
CA ARG A 56 -3.36 8.77 5.12
C ARG A 56 -2.79 7.35 5.12
N LEU A 57 -2.21 6.91 4.00
CA LEU A 57 -1.53 5.62 3.91
C LEU A 57 -0.36 5.53 4.90
N ARG A 58 0.47 6.58 5.00
CA ARG A 58 1.57 6.63 5.98
C ARG A 58 1.06 6.58 7.41
N GLU A 59 -0.04 7.29 7.71
CA GLU A 59 -0.67 7.23 9.03
C GLU A 59 -1.18 5.82 9.35
N LYS A 60 -1.80 5.12 8.40
CA LYS A 60 -2.25 3.72 8.54
C LYS A 60 -1.09 2.73 8.77
N LEU A 61 0.01 2.89 8.04
CA LEU A 61 1.20 2.05 8.19
C LEU A 61 1.92 2.28 9.52
N GLY A 62 1.64 3.41 10.17
CA GLY A 62 2.28 3.83 11.41
C GLY A 62 3.68 4.36 11.17
N GLY A 63 4.40 4.52 12.29
CA GLY A 63 5.77 5.01 12.29
C GLY A 63 6.80 3.93 11.94
N PRO A 64 8.06 4.35 11.71
CA PRO A 64 9.18 3.43 11.58
C PRO A 64 9.32 2.50 12.81
N GLY A 65 10.19 1.50 12.69
CA GLY A 65 10.46 0.56 13.79
C GLY A 65 9.57 -0.68 13.80
N ALA A 66 8.85 -0.99 12.72
CA ALA A 66 8.06 -2.24 12.64
C ALA A 66 8.94 -3.48 12.85
N SER A 67 10.11 -3.53 12.23
CA SER A 67 11.07 -4.63 12.39
C SER A 67 11.66 -4.68 13.80
N GLU A 68 11.96 -3.54 14.40
CA GLU A 68 12.48 -3.44 15.77
C GLU A 68 11.46 -3.92 16.78
N ARG A 69 10.22 -3.42 16.71
CA ARG A 69 9.09 -3.91 17.51
C ARG A 69 8.91 -5.42 17.35
N THR A 70 9.04 -5.94 16.14
CA THR A 70 8.94 -7.38 15.88
C THR A 70 10.08 -8.15 16.54
N ALA A 71 11.31 -7.64 16.47
CA ALA A 71 12.47 -8.26 17.11
C ALA A 71 12.35 -8.26 18.63
N GLU A 72 11.89 -7.16 19.24
CA GLU A 72 11.60 -7.06 20.67
C GLU A 72 10.56 -8.10 21.10
N LEU A 73 9.45 -8.21 20.36
CA LEU A 73 8.40 -9.21 20.63
C LEU A 73 8.91 -10.65 20.56
N ILE A 74 9.81 -10.95 19.61
CA ILE A 74 10.43 -12.29 19.49
C ILE A 74 11.31 -12.58 20.71
N VAL A 75 12.12 -11.63 21.15
CA VAL A 75 13.00 -11.81 22.33
C VAL A 75 12.16 -11.98 23.59
N GLU A 76 11.13 -11.15 23.77
CA GLU A 76 10.22 -11.23 24.92
C GLU A 76 9.50 -12.59 24.98
N ASP A 77 8.99 -13.09 23.85
CA ASP A 77 8.34 -14.41 23.78
C ASP A 77 9.31 -15.55 24.15
N LEU A 78 10.55 -15.50 23.68
CA LEU A 78 11.57 -16.49 24.02
C LEU A 78 11.96 -16.45 25.51
N GLU A 79 12.02 -15.27 26.12
CA GLU A 79 12.33 -15.13 27.55
C GLU A 79 11.19 -15.61 28.45
N ASN A 80 9.94 -15.34 28.08
CA ASN A 80 8.76 -15.78 28.81
C ASN A 80 8.58 -17.29 28.75
N ASN A 81 8.82 -17.92 27.59
CA ASN A 81 8.75 -19.37 27.43
C ASN A 81 9.87 -20.13 28.18
N ARG A 82 11.00 -19.49 28.52
CA ARG A 82 12.07 -20.09 29.33
C ARG A 82 11.81 -20.07 30.84
N LYS A 83 10.83 -19.28 31.30
CA LYS A 83 10.44 -19.17 32.72
C LYS A 83 9.39 -20.21 33.13
N HIS A 84 8.85 -20.96 32.17
CA HIS A 84 8.00 -22.14 32.36
C HIS A 84 8.78 -23.42 32.06
#